data_AF-A0A3D5AI36-F1
#
_entry.id   AF-A0A3D5AI36-F1
#
_cell.length_a   1.000
_cell.length_b   1.000
_cell.length_c   1.000
_cell.angle_alpha   90.00
_cell.angle_beta   90.00
_cell.angle_gamma   90.00
#
_symmetry.space_group_name_H-M   'P 1'
#
loop_
_entity.id
_entity.type
_entity.pdbx_description
1 polymer ?
#
loop_
_entity_poly.entity_id
_entity_poly.type
_entity_poly.pdbx_seq_one_letter_code
_entity_poly.pdbx_strand_id
1 'polypeptide(L)' 'LITHYTRILRYIKPDFVHVFVAGRIVEEGGPELADKLEAEGYERYAAVQGA' A
#
# COMPACT_ATOMS: atom_id res chain seq x y z
N LEU A 1 7.73 -8.96 0.58
CA LEU A 1 8.40 -7.96 -0.28
C LEU A 1 8.04 -6.58 0.26
N ILE A 2 9.01 -5.74 0.62
CA ILE A 2 8.76 -4.37 1.12
C ILE A 2 9.22 -3.41 0.03
N THR A 3 8.30 -2.61 -0.51
CA THR A 3 8.53 -1.68 -1.62
C THR A 3 7.63 -0.46 -1.47
N HIS A 4 8.17 0.71 -1.76
CA HIS A 4 7.41 1.97 -1.80
C HIS A 4 6.82 2.27 -3.19
N TYR A 5 7.16 1.43 -4.19
CA TYR A 5 6.68 1.55 -5.57
C TYR A 5 5.68 0.44 -5.87
N THR A 6 4.44 0.81 -6.19
CA THR A 6 3.37 -0.11 -6.62
C THR A 6 3.66 -0.83 -7.94
N ARG A 7 4.56 -0.30 -8.79
CA ARG A 7 4.85 -0.87 -10.12
C ARG A 7 5.25 -2.34 -10.10
N ILE A 8 5.85 -2.81 -9.01
CA ILE A 8 6.24 -4.22 -8.86
C ILE A 8 5.03 -5.14 -8.59
N LEU A 9 3.96 -4.61 -8.01
CA LEU A 9 2.71 -5.34 -7.76
C LEU A 9 1.97 -5.71 -9.06
N ARG A 10 2.29 -5.05 -10.18
CA ARG A 10 1.80 -5.46 -11.52
C ARG A 10 2.43 -6.75 -12.04
N TYR A 11 3.64 -7.07 -11.60
CA TYR A 11 4.38 -8.26 -12.04
C TYR A 11 4.27 -9.42 -11.05
N ILE A 12 3.92 -9.13 -9.79
CA ILE A 12 3.77 -10.10 -8.72
C ILE A 12 2.45 -9.80 -8.04
N LYS A 13 1.49 -10.72 -8.17
CA LYS A 13 0.21 -10.62 -7.46
C LYS A 13 0.43 -11.04 -6.00
N PRO A 14 0.33 -10.13 -5.02
CA PRO A 14 0.45 -10.50 -3.61
C PRO A 14 -0.84 -11.19 -3.16
N ASP A 15 -0.72 -12.26 -2.38
CA ASP A 15 -1.86 -12.88 -1.71
C ASP A 15 -2.36 -12.01 -0.55
N PHE A 16 -1.44 -11.27 0.09
CA PHE A 16 -1.71 -10.41 1.22
C PHE A 16 -0.86 -9.14 1.14
N VAL A 17 -1.47 -7.99 1.42
CA VAL A 17 -0.88 -6.65 1.35
C VAL A 17 -1.01 -5.99 2.73
N HIS A 18 0.08 -5.46 3.24
CA HIS A 18 0.09 -4.61 4.43
C HIS A 18 0.57 -3.21 4.04
N VAL A 19 -0.20 -2.19 4.43
CA VAL A 19 0.15 -0.77 4.27
C VAL A 19 0.75 -0.28 5.57
N PHE A 20 2.03 0.06 5.52
CA PHE A 20 2.78 0.52 6.68
C PHE A 20 2.99 2.03 6.59
N VAL A 21 2.55 2.76 7.61
CA VAL A 21 2.69 4.22 7.71
C VAL A 21 3.08 4.59 9.13
N ALA A 22 4.06 5.49 9.27
CA ALA A 22 4.50 6.04 10.55
C ALA A 22 4.78 4.97 11.63
N GLY A 23 5.35 3.83 11.25
CA GLY A 23 5.70 2.76 12.18
C GLY A 23 4.55 1.83 12.56
N ARG A 24 3.37 1.94 11.92
CA ARG A 24 2.19 1.11 12.20
C ARG A 24 1.55 0.60 10.91
N ILE A 25 0.86 -0.53 11.01
CA ILE A 25 -0.02 -1.01 9.94
C ILE A 25 -1.29 -0.18 10.00
N VAL A 26 -1.58 0.56 8.94
CA VAL A 26 -2.80 1.39 8.84
C VAL A 26 -3.90 0.68 8.07
N GLU A 27 -3.52 -0.23 7.17
CA GLU A 27 -4.47 -1.03 6.41
C GLU A 27 -3.83 -2.34 5.98
N GLU A 28 -4.65 -3.38 5.90
CA GLU A 28 -4.24 -4.70 5.46
C GLU A 28 -5.38 -5.35 4.68
N GLY A 29 -5.04 -6.12 3.66
CA GLY A 29 -6.03 -6.68 2.76
C GLY A 29 -5.44 -7.57 1.68
N GLY A 30 -6.32 -8.08 0.83
CA GLY A 30 -5.94 -8.94 -0.29
C GLY A 30 -5.39 -8.17 -1.50
N PRO A 31 -5.34 -8.82 -2.67
CA PRO A 31 -4.84 -8.24 -3.92
C PRO A 31 -5.59 -6.95 -4.33
N GLU A 32 -6.87 -6.86 -3.99
CA GLU A 32 -7.74 -5.70 -4.22
C GLU A 32 -7.21 -4.41 -3.58
N LEU A 33 -6.46 -4.52 -2.48
CA LEU A 33 -5.81 -3.39 -1.85
C LEU A 33 -4.68 -2.83 -2.71
N ALA A 34 -3.91 -3.70 -3.39
CA ALA A 34 -2.90 -3.26 -4.33
C ALA A 34 -3.50 -2.52 -5.53
N ASP A 35 -4.61 -3.02 -6.08
CA ASP A 35 -5.32 -2.38 -7.20
C ASP A 35 -5.85 -0.98 -6.81
N LYS A 36 -6.40 -0.87 -5.60
CA LYS A 36 -6.81 0.42 -5.02
C LYS A 36 -5.64 1.38 -4.89
N LEU A 37 -4.51 0.93 -4.32
CA LEU A 37 -3.30 1.76 -4.14
C LEU A 37 -2.75 2.28 -5.48
N GLU A 38 -2.85 1.47 -6.54
CA GLU A 38 -2.50 1.89 -7.90
C GLU A 38 -3.46 2.92 -8.48
N ALA A 39 -4.77 2.78 -8.23
CA ALA A 39 -5.80 3.64 -8.81
C ALA A 39 -5.90 5.01 -8.14
N GLU A 40 -5.83 5.06 -6.81
CA GLU A 40 -6.02 6.30 -6.03
C GLU A 40 -4.70 6.86 -5.50
N GLY A 41 -3.59 6.13 -5.67
CA GLY A 41 -2.29 6.50 -5.13
C GLY A 41 -2.17 6.28 -3.61
N TYR A 42 -0.94 6.48 -3.12
CA TYR A 42 -0.60 6.35 -1.69
C TYR A 42 -0.93 7.61 -0.87
N GLU A 43 -1.40 8.69 -1.50
CA GLU A 43 -1.56 10.01 -0.85
C GLU A 43 -2.51 9.98 0.35
N ARG A 44 -3.59 9.21 0.25
CA ARG A 44 -4.56 8.96 1.33
C ARG A 44 -3.95 8.38 2.61
N TYR A 45 -2.84 7.64 2.50
CA TYR A 45 -2.12 7.12 3.66
C TYR A 45 -0.88 7.98 3.99
N ALA A 46 -0.36 8.74 3.03
CA ALA A 46 0.76 9.67 3.24
C ALA A 46 0.40 10.86 4.13
N ALA A 47 -0.88 11.25 4.17
CA ALA A 47 -1.40 12.38 4.96
C ALA A 47 -1.26 12.22 6.50
N VAL A 48 -0.83 11.05 7.00
CA VAL A 48 -0.67 10.81 8.45
C VAL A 48 0.65 11.38 9.01
N GLN A 49 1.56 11.91 8.18
CA GLN A 49 2.84 12.47 8.63
C GLN A 49 2.82 13.98 8.94
N GLY A 50 1.78 14.49 9.62
CA GLY A 50 1.69 15.91 9.97
C GLY A 50 0.95 16.19 11.27
N ALA A 51 1.53 15.82 12.40
CA ALA A 51 1.25 16.41 13.71
C ALA A 51 2.50 16.31 14.61
#